data_AF-A0A9X1A9D9-F1
#
_entry.id   AF-A0A9X1A9D9-F1
#
_cell.length_a   1.000
_cell.length_b   1.000
_cell.length_c   1.000
_cell.angle_alpha   90.00
_cell.angle_beta   90.00
_cell.angle_gamma   90.00
#
_symmetry.space_group_name_H-M   'P 1'
#
loop_
_entity.id
_entity.type
_entity.pdbx_description
1 polymer ?
#
loop_
_entity_poly.entity_id
_entity_poly.type
_entity_poly.pdbx_seq_one_letter_code
_entity_poly.pdbx_strand_id
1 'polypeptide(L)' 'MTRFIPHGDMTADQIMRCSYEASAILRLCEAAAWAIQNGETPVDLADAIGAGTRVARDLLGVLHDALESHEGLKGGGA' A
#
# COMPACT_ATOMS: atom_id res chain seq x y z
N MET A 1 8.16 -15.92 7.82
CA MET A 1 8.92 -14.67 7.89
C MET A 1 8.05 -13.58 7.30
N THR A 2 7.43 -12.76 8.14
CA THR A 2 6.61 -11.62 7.68
C THR A 2 7.55 -10.59 7.08
N ARG A 3 7.30 -10.20 5.81
CA ARG A 3 8.16 -9.29 5.04
C ARG A 3 8.10 -7.83 5.53
N PHE A 4 7.32 -7.58 6.58
CA PHE A 4 7.02 -6.27 7.12
C PHE A 4 7.58 -6.15 8.54
N ILE A 5 8.08 -4.97 8.87
CA ILE A 5 8.40 -4.57 10.25
C ILE A 5 7.15 -4.84 11.10
N PRO A 6 7.27 -5.33 12.34
CA PRO A 6 6.12 -5.36 13.25
C PRO A 6 5.46 -3.98 13.26
N HIS A 7 4.18 -3.90 12.88
CA HIS A 7 3.46 -2.63 12.65
C HIS A 7 3.49 -1.68 13.87
N GLY A 8 3.61 -2.23 15.09
CA GLY A 8 3.73 -1.45 16.32
C GLY A 8 5.06 -0.70 16.52
N ASP A 9 6.09 -1.02 15.73
CA ASP A 9 7.41 -0.38 15.80
C ASP A 9 7.67 0.59 14.63
N MET A 10 6.68 0.84 13.77
CA MET A 10 6.85 1.75 12.65
C MET A 10 7.03 3.20 13.12
N THR A 11 8.09 3.87 12.69
CA THR A 11 8.23 5.30 12.94
C THR A 11 7.28 6.11 12.05
N ALA A 12 7.00 7.36 12.42
CA ALA A 12 6.18 8.26 11.59
C ALA A 12 6.73 8.39 10.15
N ASP A 13 8.06 8.42 9.98
CA ASP A 13 8.68 8.44 8.66
C ASP A 13 8.45 7.14 7.88
N GLN A 14 8.45 5.99 8.55
CA GLN A 14 8.15 4.70 7.93
C GLN A 14 6.68 4.57 7.54
N ILE A 15 5.76 5.11 8.35
CA ILE A 15 4.33 5.21 8.03
C ILE A 15 4.13 6.07 6.79
N MET A 16 4.74 7.26 6.75
CA MET A 16 4.68 8.14 5.58
C MET A 16 5.27 7.50 4.34
N ARG A 17 6.41 6.80 4.46
CA ARG A 17 7.00 6.09 3.33
C ARG A 17 6.10 4.96 2.83
N CYS A 18 5.52 4.17 3.73
CA CYS A 18 4.58 3.11 3.37
C CYS A 18 3.37 3.66 2.60
N SER A 19 2.83 4.82 3.01
CA SER A 19 1.71 5.46 2.32
C SER A 19 2.09 5.96 0.92
N TYR A 20 3.30 6.51 0.74
CA TYR A 20 3.82 6.88 -0.58
C TYR A 20 4.05 5.66 -1.48
N GLU A 21 4.59 4.56 -0.94
CA GLU A 21 4.82 3.32 -1.69
C GLU A 21 3.50 2.71 -2.17
N ALA A 22 2.48 2.64 -1.30
CA ALA A 22 1.14 2.19 -1.69
C ALA A 22 0.53 3.10 -2.77
N SER A 23 0.67 4.43 -2.63
CA SER A 23 0.16 5.39 -3.60
C SER A 23 0.85 5.26 -4.97
N ALA A 24 2.17 5.05 -4.99
CA ALA A 24 2.93 4.87 -6.21
C ALA A 24 2.48 3.62 -6.99
N ILE A 25 2.22 2.52 -6.28
CA ILE A 25 1.70 1.29 -6.89
C ILE A 25 0.31 1.53 -7.48
N LEU A 26 -0.57 2.23 -6.76
CA LEU A 26 -1.91 2.56 -7.27
C LEU A 26 -1.85 3.45 -8.52
N ARG A 27 -0.96 4.45 -8.56
CA ARG A 27 -0.79 5.29 -9.75
C ARG A 27 -0.23 4.53 -10.95
N LEU A 28 0.69 3.60 -10.72
CA LEU A 28 1.18 2.73 -11.78
C LEU A 28 0.06 1.85 -12.34
N CYS A 29 -0.77 1.27 -11.47
CA CYS A 29 -1.91 0.45 -11.88
C CYS A 29 -2.97 1.27 -12.64
N GLU A 30 -3.22 2.51 -12.24
CA GLU A 30 -4.13 3.42 -12.93
C GLU A 30 -3.62 3.80 -14.32
N ALA A 31 -2.33 4.12 -14.46
CA ALA A 31 -1.72 4.40 -15.76
C ALA A 31 -1.79 3.19 -16.70
N ALA A 32 -1.52 1.99 -16.17
CA ALA A 32 -1.64 0.74 -16.92
C ALA A 32 -3.09 0.47 -17.35
N ALA A 33 -4.08 0.67 -16.46
CA ALA A 33 -5.49 0.49 -16.79
C ALA A 33 -5.95 1.50 -17.85
N TRP A 34 -5.48 2.75 -17.79
CA TRP A 34 -5.75 3.77 -18.78
C TRP A 34 -5.17 3.39 -20.16
N ALA A 35 -3.93 2.89 -20.22
CA ALA A 35 -3.32 2.44 -21.47
C ALA A 35 -4.11 1.32 -22.15
N ILE A 36 -4.58 0.32 -21.36
CA ILE A 36 -5.45 -0.76 -21.86
C ILE A 36 -6.75 -0.19 -22.44
N GLN A 37 -7.40 0.73 -21.72
CA GLN A 37 -8.66 1.34 -22.19
C GLN A 37 -8.50 2.12 -23.50
N ASN A 38 -7.31 2.66 -23.77
CA ASN A 38 -7.04 3.44 -24.98
C ASN A 38 -6.47 2.60 -26.14
N GLY A 39 -6.53 1.27 -26.05
CA GLY A 39 -6.21 0.37 -27.16
C GLY A 39 -4.72 0.09 -27.32
N GLU A 40 -3.89 0.39 -26.33
CA GLU A 40 -2.53 -0.16 -26.30
C GLU A 40 -2.59 -1.68 -26.11
N THR A 41 -1.70 -2.41 -26.81
CA THR A 41 -1.70 -3.87 -26.83
C THR A 41 -1.50 -4.40 -25.40
N PRO A 42 -2.50 -5.11 -24.83
CA PRO A 42 -2.41 -5.58 -23.45
C PRO A 42 -1.50 -6.81 -23.41
N VAL A 43 -0.19 -6.60 -23.29
CA VAL A 43 0.74 -7.67 -22.96
C VAL A 43 0.64 -7.88 -21.45
N ASP A 44 -0.21 -8.81 -21.02
CA ASP A 44 -0.31 -9.33 -19.64
C ASP A 44 -0.49 -8.28 -18.51
N LEU A 45 -0.93 -7.06 -18.86
CA LEU A 45 -1.04 -5.94 -17.91
C LEU A 45 -2.19 -6.13 -16.91
N ALA A 46 -3.25 -6.86 -17.27
CA ALA A 46 -4.39 -7.08 -16.39
C ALA A 46 -4.01 -7.85 -15.12
N ASP A 47 -3.23 -8.93 -15.27
CA ASP A 47 -2.73 -9.72 -14.15
C ASP A 47 -1.71 -8.93 -13.32
N ALA A 48 -0.85 -8.14 -13.97
CA ALA A 48 0.08 -7.25 -13.29
C ALA A 48 -0.63 -6.15 -12.47
N ILE A 49 -1.71 -5.57 -12.99
CA ILE A 49 -2.58 -4.62 -12.26
C ILE A 49 -3.22 -5.33 -11.05
N GLY A 50 -3.72 -6.54 -11.23
CA GLY A 50 -4.28 -7.35 -10.15
C GLY A 50 -3.26 -7.65 -9.04
N ALA A 51 -2.02 -7.98 -9.41
CA ALA A 51 -0.93 -8.18 -8.46
C ALA A 51 -0.53 -6.88 -7.74
N GLY A 52 -0.39 -5.78 -8.48
CA GLY A 52 -0.05 -4.47 -7.93
C GLY A 52 -1.09 -3.96 -6.92
N THR A 53 -2.37 -4.01 -7.28
CA THR A 53 -3.46 -3.61 -6.38
C THR A 53 -3.52 -4.46 -5.11
N ARG A 54 -3.20 -5.76 -5.20
CA ARG A 54 -3.08 -6.64 -4.03
C ARG A 54 -1.96 -6.19 -3.09
N VAL A 55 -0.78 -5.89 -3.63
CA VAL A 55 0.36 -5.38 -2.85
C VAL A 55 0.02 -4.04 -2.19
N ALA A 56 -0.59 -3.11 -2.94
CA ALA A 56 -1.00 -1.82 -2.39
C ALA A 56 -2.00 -1.99 -1.23
N ARG A 57 -2.96 -2.90 -1.35
CA ARG A 57 -3.90 -3.23 -0.27
C ARG A 57 -3.19 -3.79 0.97
N ASP A 58 -2.23 -4.69 0.77
CA ASP A 58 -1.50 -5.28 1.90
C ASP A 58 -0.64 -4.21 2.63
N LEU A 59 -0.03 -3.27 1.89
CA LEU A 59 0.66 -2.10 2.46
C LEU A 59 -0.29 -1.18 3.23
N LEU A 60 -1.47 -0.91 2.70
CA LEU A 60 -2.50 -0.12 3.38
C LEU A 60 -2.98 -0.81 4.66
N GLY A 61 -3.08 -2.13 4.69
CA GLY A 61 -3.37 -2.89 5.91
C GLY A 61 -2.32 -2.66 7.00
N VAL A 62 -1.04 -2.82 6.66
CA VAL A 62 0.08 -2.56 7.58
C VAL A 62 0.08 -1.10 8.06
N LEU A 63 -0.23 -0.15 7.16
CA LEU A 63 -0.34 1.27 7.50
C LEU A 63 -1.46 1.53 8.52
N HIS A 64 -2.65 0.96 8.29
CA HIS A 64 -3.78 1.11 9.21
C HIS A 64 -3.48 0.48 10.56
N ASP A 65 -2.94 -0.75 10.59
CA ASP A 65 -2.55 -1.43 11.82
C ASP A 65 -1.51 -0.61 12.63
N ALA A 66 -0.53 -0.01 11.94
CA ALA A 66 0.45 0.86 12.57
C ALA A 66 -0.22 2.09 13.18
N LEU A 67 -1.03 2.82 12.40
CA LEU A 67 -1.76 4.01 12.86
C LEU A 67 -2.66 3.71 14.06
N GLU A 68 -3.45 2.63 14.00
CA GLU A 68 -4.31 2.18 15.09
C GLU A 68 -3.49 1.88 16.36
N SER A 69 -2.30 1.29 16.24
CA SER A 69 -1.43 1.05 17.39
C SER A 69 -0.89 2.35 18.00
N HIS A 70 -0.53 3.35 17.18
CA HIS A 70 -0.04 4.65 17.66
C HIS A 70 -1.15 5.49 18.30
N GLU A 71 -2.38 5.42 17.78
CA GLU A 71 -3.55 6.07 18.38
C GLU A 71 -4.01 5.34 19.64
N GLY A 72 -3.99 4.00 19.66
CA GLY A 72 -4.26 3.18 20.84
C GLY A 72 -3.27 3.41 21.98
N LEU A 73 -1.98 3.63 21.66
CA LEU A 73 -0.95 4.06 22.62
C LEU A 73 -1.20 5.47 23.18
N LYS A 74 -1.85 6.37 22.42
CA LYS A 74 -2.26 7.70 22.90
C LYS A 74 -3.61 7.70 23.65
N GLY A 75 -4.48 6.73 23.39
CA GLY A 75 -5.77 6.56 24.07
C GLY A 75 -5.69 5.89 25.46
N GLY A 76 -4.57 5.24 25.76
CA GLY A 76 -4.26 4.65 27.07
C GLY A 76 -3.50 5.61 28.00
N GLY A 77 -4.03 6.80 28.21
CA GLY A 77 -3.58 7.68 29.30
C GLY A 77 -4.23 7.25 30.61
N ALA A 78 -3.47 6.55 31.45
CA ALA A 78 -3.73 6.41 32.88
C ALA A 78 -3.56 7.75 33.62
#